data_AF-A0AAW1NF24-F1
#
_entry.id   AF-A0AAW1NF24-F1
#
_cell.length_a   1.000
_cell.length_b   1.000
_cell.length_c   1.000
_cell.angle_alpha   90.00
_cell.angle_beta   90.00
_cell.angle_gamma   90.00
#
_symmetry.space_group_name_H-M   'P 1'
#
loop_
_entity.id
_entity.type
_entity.pdbx_description
1 polymer ?
#
loop_
_entity_poly.entity_id
_entity_poly.type
_entity_poly.pdbx_seq_one_letter_code
_entity_poly.pdbx_strand_id
1 'polypeptide(L)'
;MKTSWTVHNPGRRFLTCKLYNPDLGMPGCNFFKWVDEDMSNWQKNVILELLNENKRLDELKHRKEEESYDQKLEKKIVELGVELEKIKKEKKKNKFIICLVFVVIFLLIGKLR
;
A
#
# COMPACT_ATOMS: atom_id res chain seq x y z
N MET A 1 -15.26 -19.81 22.30
CA MET A 1 -16.23 -18.71 22.41
C MET A 1 -15.94 -17.73 21.28
N LYS A 2 -16.96 -17.28 20.53
CA LYS A 2 -16.83 -16.35 19.42
C LYS A 2 -17.63 -15.07 19.72
N THR A 3 -17.34 -13.98 19.01
CA THR A 3 -18.10 -12.73 19.07
C THR A 3 -18.83 -12.50 17.74
N SER A 4 -20.10 -12.13 17.80
CA SER A 4 -20.85 -11.67 16.64
C SER A 4 -20.56 -10.20 16.39
N TRP A 5 -20.25 -9.86 15.15
CA TRP A 5 -20.12 -8.47 14.69
C TRP A 5 -21.20 -8.12 13.66
N THR A 6 -22.32 -8.85 13.70
CA THR A 6 -23.47 -8.56 12.85
C THR A 6 -24.17 -7.28 13.33
N VAL A 7 -24.84 -6.58 12.41
CA VAL A 7 -25.64 -5.39 12.74
C VAL A 7 -26.69 -5.68 13.81
N HIS A 8 -27.24 -6.90 13.84
CA HIS A 8 -28.30 -7.27 14.76
C HIS A 8 -27.80 -7.62 16.17
N ASN A 9 -26.62 -8.24 16.26
CA ASN A 9 -26.02 -8.72 17.51
C ASN A 9 -24.54 -8.30 17.60
N PRO A 10 -24.22 -7.00 17.57
CA PRO A 10 -22.83 -6.56 17.60
C PRO A 10 -22.24 -6.78 18.99
N GLY A 11 -21.01 -7.25 19.07
CA GLY A 11 -20.29 -7.48 20.33
C GLY A 11 -20.78 -8.68 21.16
N ARG A 12 -21.86 -9.35 20.78
CA ARG A 12 -22.42 -10.48 21.56
C ARG A 12 -21.56 -11.73 21.47
N ARG A 13 -21.44 -12.46 22.58
CA ARG A 13 -20.66 -13.67 22.74
C ARG A 13 -21.53 -14.90 22.56
N PHE A 14 -21.06 -15.83 21.75
CA PHE A 14 -21.73 -17.11 21.55
C PHE A 14 -20.76 -18.29 21.57
N LEU A 15 -21.33 -19.45 21.88
CA LEU A 15 -20.72 -20.76 21.66
C LEU A 15 -21.31 -21.36 20.40
N THR A 16 -20.46 -22.05 19.66
CA THR A 16 -20.81 -22.79 18.46
C THR A 16 -19.99 -24.08 18.44
N CYS A 17 -20.31 -24.99 17.52
CA CYS A 17 -19.54 -26.21 17.32
C CYS A 17 -18.05 -25.90 17.18
N LYS A 18 -17.19 -26.70 17.81
CA LYS A 18 -15.73 -26.57 17.66
C LYS A 18 -15.28 -26.80 16.22
N LEU A 19 -16.04 -27.59 15.45
CA LEU A 19 -15.78 -27.87 14.04
C LEU A 19 -16.40 -26.81 13.10
N TYR A 20 -17.17 -25.84 13.63
CA TYR A 20 -17.72 -24.77 12.80
C TYR A 20 -16.64 -23.75 12.44
N ASN A 21 -16.28 -23.72 11.16
CA ASN A 21 -15.35 -22.77 10.58
C ASN A 21 -15.92 -22.19 9.27
N PRO A 22 -16.46 -20.96 9.30
CA PRO A 22 -17.03 -20.32 8.12
C PRO A 22 -15.97 -19.99 7.06
N ASP A 23 -14.75 -19.66 7.45
CA ASP A 23 -13.67 -19.28 6.53
C ASP A 23 -13.22 -20.46 5.66
N LEU A 24 -13.35 -21.68 6.19
CA LEU A 24 -13.07 -22.94 5.50
C LEU A 24 -14.33 -23.63 4.98
N GLY A 25 -15.50 -22.99 5.08
CA GLY A 25 -16.78 -23.57 4.66
C GLY A 25 -17.19 -24.83 5.42
N MET A 26 -16.64 -25.08 6.61
CA MET A 26 -16.97 -26.26 7.41
C MET A 26 -18.17 -25.95 8.32
N PRO A 27 -19.35 -26.54 8.06
CA PRO A 27 -20.57 -26.22 8.80
C PRO A 27 -20.53 -26.73 10.25
N GLY A 28 -19.67 -27.70 10.57
CA GLY A 28 -19.67 -28.36 11.88
C GLY A 28 -21.03 -28.99 12.19
N CYS A 29 -21.46 -28.92 13.45
CA CYS A 29 -22.83 -29.27 13.86
C CYS A 29 -23.67 -28.02 14.16
N ASN A 30 -24.98 -28.18 14.24
CA ASN A 30 -25.96 -27.09 14.46
C ASN A 30 -25.98 -26.52 15.89
N PHE A 31 -24.95 -26.76 16.70
CA PHE A 31 -24.89 -26.23 18.05
C PHE A 31 -24.63 -24.72 18.04
N PHE A 32 -25.51 -23.96 18.69
CA PHE A 32 -25.38 -22.53 18.91
C PHE A 32 -25.98 -22.15 20.26
N LYS A 33 -25.31 -21.27 21.02
CA LYS A 33 -25.83 -20.73 22.28
C LYS A 33 -25.23 -19.36 22.60
N TRP A 34 -26.07 -18.37 22.91
CA TRP A 34 -25.63 -17.10 23.51
C TRP A 34 -25.11 -17.34 24.93
N VAL A 35 -24.00 -16.70 25.30
CA VAL A 35 -23.43 -16.82 26.66
C VAL A 35 -23.56 -15.54 27.48
N ASP A 36 -23.98 -14.45 26.85
CA ASP A 36 -24.26 -13.18 27.49
C ASP A 36 -25.75 -12.87 27.48
N GLU A 37 -26.13 -11.96 28.37
CA GLU A 37 -27.47 -11.37 28.41
C GLU A 37 -27.75 -10.59 27.12
N ASP A 38 -29.04 -10.43 26.82
CA ASP A 38 -29.45 -9.62 25.69
C ASP A 38 -29.04 -8.16 25.88
N MET A 39 -28.67 -7.55 24.77
CA MET A 39 -28.14 -6.20 24.73
C MET A 39 -29.28 -5.18 24.60
N SER A 40 -29.20 -4.07 25.34
CA SER A 40 -30.11 -2.95 25.14
C SER A 40 -29.89 -2.28 23.77
N ASN A 41 -30.94 -1.65 23.22
CA ASN A 41 -30.82 -0.90 21.97
C ASN A 41 -29.75 0.20 22.04
N TRP A 42 -29.56 0.82 23.20
CA TRP A 42 -28.53 1.84 23.38
C TRP A 42 -27.12 1.26 23.27
N GLN A 43 -26.82 0.17 23.97
CA GLN A 43 -25.52 -0.52 23.87
C GLN A 43 -25.24 -0.95 22.43
N LYS A 44 -26.26 -1.46 21.73
CA LYS A 44 -26.16 -1.85 20.32
C LYS A 44 -25.76 -0.67 19.44
N ASN A 45 -26.45 0.47 19.58
CA ASN A 45 -26.18 1.66 18.79
C ASN A 45 -24.76 2.19 19.02
N VAL A 46 -24.33 2.28 20.28
CA VAL A 46 -22.98 2.73 20.63
C VAL A 46 -21.92 1.82 20.00
N ILE A 47 -22.08 0.50 20.07
CA ILE A 47 -21.11 -0.43 19.46
C ILE A 47 -21.09 -0.27 17.93
N LEU A 48 -22.24 -0.10 17.28
CA LEU A 48 -22.29 0.10 15.83
C LEU A 48 -21.63 1.41 15.40
N GLU A 49 -21.86 2.50 16.14
CA GLU A 49 -21.19 3.78 15.90
C GLU A 49 -19.67 3.64 16.03
N LEU A 50 -19.19 2.96 17.08
CA LEU A 50 -17.76 2.70 17.26
C LEU A 50 -17.16 1.83 16.14
N LEU A 51 -17.88 0.81 15.68
CA LEU A 51 -17.42 -0.02 14.54
C LEU A 51 -17.32 0.81 13.26
N ASN A 52 -18.29 1.68 13.00
CA ASN A 52 -18.28 2.57 11.84
C ASN A 52 -17.13 3.57 11.91
N GLU A 53 -16.88 4.17 13.08
CA GLU A 53 -15.78 5.11 13.25
C GLU A 53 -14.41 4.41 13.13
N ASN A 54 -14.25 3.20 13.70
CA ASN A 54 -13.04 2.41 13.51
C ASN A 54 -12.78 2.13 12.03
N LYS A 55 -13.81 1.71 11.28
CA LYS A 55 -13.70 1.49 9.84
C LYS A 55 -13.24 2.76 9.11
N ARG A 56 -13.84 3.90 9.44
CA ARG A 56 -13.47 5.20 8.86
C ARG A 56 -12.02 5.58 9.20
N LEU A 57 -11.59 5.35 10.43
CA LEU A 57 -10.21 5.62 10.86
C LEU A 57 -9.20 4.74 10.11
N ASP A 58 -9.52 3.47 9.88
CA ASP A 58 -8.66 2.57 9.13
C ASP A 58 -8.59 2.94 7.64
N GLU A 59 -9.71 3.34 7.03
CA GLU A 59 -9.73 3.91 5.67
C GLU A 59 -8.88 5.20 5.57
N LEU A 60 -8.93 6.07 6.58
CA LEU A 60 -8.12 7.29 6.64
C LEU A 60 -6.63 6.98 6.82
N LYS A 61 -6.27 5.97 7.61
CA LYS A 61 -4.87 5.54 7.75
C LYS A 61 -4.33 5.03 6.43
N HIS A 62 -5.06 4.13 5.76
CA HIS A 62 -4.64 3.63 4.45
C HIS A 62 -4.45 4.74 3.43
N ARG A 63 -5.39 5.69 3.36
CA ARG A 63 -5.24 6.85 2.48
C ARG A 63 -3.97 7.66 2.79
N LYS A 64 -3.67 7.91 4.07
CA LYS A 64 -2.45 8.63 4.46
C LYS A 64 -1.17 7.86 4.13
N GLU A 65 -1.21 6.53 4.24
CA GLU A 65 -0.09 5.67 3.85
C GLU A 65 0.15 5.72 2.34
N GLU A 66 -0.92 5.67 1.53
CA GLU A 66 -0.88 5.85 0.08
C GLU A 66 -0.33 7.23 -0.29
N GLU A 67 -0.87 8.30 0.29
CA GLU A 67 -0.39 9.67 0.06
C GLU A 67 1.11 9.81 0.43
N SER A 68 1.55 9.18 1.52
CA SER A 68 2.96 9.19 1.92
C SER A 68 3.86 8.42 0.94
N TYR A 69 3.35 7.33 0.38
CA TYR A 69 4.06 6.56 -0.64
C TYR A 69 4.18 7.34 -1.94
N ASP A 70 3.10 7.97 -2.39
CA ASP A 70 3.07 8.79 -3.60
C ASP A 70 4.04 9.97 -3.50
N GLN A 71 4.07 10.68 -2.37
CA GLN A 71 5.05 11.75 -2.12
C GLN A 71 6.51 11.26 -2.21
N LYS A 72 6.80 10.06 -1.69
CA LYS A 72 8.14 9.46 -1.79
C LYS A 72 8.48 9.10 -3.24
N LEU A 73 7.50 8.60 -4.00
CA LEU A 73 7.68 8.24 -5.40
C LEU A 73 7.93 9.48 -6.26
N GLU A 74 7.15 10.55 -6.07
CA GLU A 74 7.35 11.84 -6.74
C GLU A 74 8.74 12.41 -6.48
N LYS A 75 9.20 12.39 -5.21
CA LYS A 75 10.55 12.81 -4.87
C LYS A 75 11.62 12.02 -5.64
N LYS A 76 11.45 10.70 -5.72
CA LYS A 76 12.39 9.81 -6.43
C LYS A 76 12.36 10.03 -7.95
N ILE A 77 11.19 10.33 -8.53
CA ILE A 77 11.06 10.70 -9.96
C ILE A 77 11.86 11.97 -10.24
N VAL A 78 11.74 12.98 -9.38
CA VAL A 78 12.51 14.23 -9.51
C VAL A 78 14.02 13.98 -9.40
N GLU A 79 14.45 13.23 -8.39
CA GLU A 79 15.87 12.88 -8.20
C GLU A 79 16.46 12.13 -9.41
N LEU A 80 15.76 11.11 -9.91
CA LEU A 80 16.15 10.38 -11.12
C LEU A 80 16.16 11.27 -12.36
N GLY A 81 15.21 12.20 -12.48
CA GLY A 81 15.18 13.18 -13.57
C GLY A 81 16.42 14.07 -13.59
N VAL A 82 16.86 14.54 -12.42
CA VAL A 82 18.10 15.33 -12.28
C VAL A 82 19.32 14.51 -12.68
N GLU A 83 19.40 13.25 -12.26
CA GLU A 83 20.52 12.36 -12.58
C GLU A 83 20.58 12.03 -14.08
N LEU A 84 19.43 11.78 -14.71
CA LEU A 84 19.33 11.59 -16.16
C LEU A 84 19.85 12.79 -16.94
N GLU A 85 19.51 14.01 -16.51
CA GLU A 85 20.01 15.22 -17.16
C GLU A 85 21.53 15.40 -17.02
N LYS A 86 22.12 15.00 -15.89
CA LYS A 86 23.58 14.98 -15.72
C LYS A 86 24.23 14.00 -16.70
N ILE A 87 23.72 12.77 -16.76
CA ILE A 87 24.21 11.72 -17.67
C ILE A 87 24.11 12.18 -19.13
N LYS A 88 23.00 12.82 -19.52
CA LYS A 88 22.84 13.36 -20.89
C LYS A 88 23.90 14.43 -21.21
N LYS A 89 24.19 15.34 -20.28
CA LYS A 89 25.23 16.37 -20.45
C LYS A 89 26.62 15.74 -20.59
N GLU A 90 26.95 14.76 -19.76
CA GLU A 90 28.22 14.02 -19.84
C GLU A 90 28.36 13.27 -21.17
N LYS A 91 27.30 12.57 -21.61
CA LYS A 91 27.29 11.91 -22.94
C LYS A 91 27.52 12.91 -24.07
N LYS A 92 26.89 14.09 -24.02
CA LYS A 92 27.09 15.15 -25.02
C LYS A 92 28.53 15.67 -25.03
N LYS A 93 29.12 15.90 -23.84
CA LYS A 93 30.52 16.31 -23.69
C LYS A 93 31.48 15.24 -24.24
N ASN A 94 31.26 13.97 -23.90
CA ASN A 94 32.07 12.86 -24.39
C ASN A 94 31.99 12.72 -25.92
N LYS A 95 30.79 12.84 -26.49
CA LYS A 95 30.62 12.84 -27.96
C LYS A 95 31.43 13.98 -28.61
N PHE A 96 31.40 15.18 -28.03
CA PHE A 96 32.17 16.32 -28.53
C PHE A 96 33.68 16.07 -28.45
N ILE A 97 34.18 15.55 -27.33
CA ILE A 97 35.60 15.21 -27.16
C ILE A 97 36.03 14.17 -28.19
N ILE A 98 35.25 13.11 -28.39
CA ILE A 98 35.52 12.06 -29.38
C ILE A 98 35.63 12.68 -30.79
N CYS A 99 34.70 13.56 -31.18
CA CYS A 99 34.76 14.26 -32.46
C CYS A 99 36.03 15.12 -32.60
N LEU A 100 36.43 15.87 -31.56
CA LEU A 100 37.66 16.66 -31.57
C LEU A 100 38.91 15.77 -31.75
N VAL A 101 38.98 14.64 -31.05
CA VAL A 101 40.09 13.68 -31.16
C VAL A 101 40.20 13.16 -32.60
N PHE A 102 39.08 12.79 -33.23
CA PHE A 102 39.09 12.37 -34.63
C PHE A 102 39.62 13.47 -35.56
N VAL A 103 39.18 14.72 -35.41
CA VAL A 103 39.67 15.84 -36.23
C VAL A 103 41.19 16.03 -36.08
N VAL A 104 41.71 15.98 -34.85
CA VAL A 104 43.15 16.09 -34.60
C VAL A 104 43.93 14.96 -35.27
N ILE A 105 43.44 13.72 -35.16
CA ILE A 105 44.06 12.56 -35.83
C ILE A 105 44.10 12.77 -37.36
N PHE A 106 43.00 13.20 -37.97
CA PHE A 106 42.95 13.49 -39.42
C PHE A 106 43.96 14.56 -39.84
N LEU A 107 44.09 15.65 -39.07
CA LEU A 107 45.05 16.73 -39.36
C LEU A 107 46.51 16.27 -39.23
N LEU A 108 46.82 15.41 -38.26
CA LEU A 108 48.17 14.86 -38.09
C LEU A 108 48.56 13.91 -39.23
N ILE A 109 47.64 13.02 -39.65
CA ILE A 109 47.87 12.12 -40.79
C ILE A 109 48.04 12.93 -42.09
N GLY A 110 47.23 13.98 -42.28
CA GLY A 110 47.33 14.83 -43.47
C GLY A 110 48.62 15.64 -43.57
N LYS A 111 49.30 15.93 -42.45
CA LYS A 111 50.62 16.59 -42.42
C LYS A 111 51.80 15.65 -42.65
N LEU A 112 51.58 14.34 -42.54
CA LEU A 112 52.61 13.31 -42.76
C LEU A 112 52.69 12.83 -44.22
N ARG A 113 51.84 13.37 -45.10
CA ARG A 113 51.74 13.03 -46.51
C ARG A 113 52.14 14.23 -47.38
#